data_AF-E2IBP6-F1
#
_entry.id   AF-E2IBP6-F1
#
_cell.length_a   1.000
_cell.length_b   1.000
_cell.length_c   1.000
_cell.angle_alpha   90.00
_cell.angle_beta   90.00
_cell.angle_gamma   90.00
#
_symmetry.space_group_name_H-M   'P 1'
#
loop_
_entity.id
_entity.type
_entity.pdbx_description
1 polymer ?
#
loop_
_entity_poly.entity_id
_entity_poly.type
_entity_poly.pdbx_seq_one_letter_code
_entity_poly.pdbx_strand_id
1 'polypeptide(L)'
;RGVNLTHIESRPSKRMPGSYELLVTSEAPQAELEETLDSLKDRVTYHQILSRYHDTKDSVPWFPRKIKDLDEFANHILNAGGDLESDHPG
;
A
#
# COMPACT_ATOMS: atom_id res chain seq x y z
N ARG A 1 -2.01 -18.73 -11.14
CA ARG A 1 -2.87 -17.71 -11.78
C ARG A 1 -2.11 -16.39 -11.80
N GLY A 2 -2.34 -15.52 -12.78
CA GLY A 2 -1.68 -14.21 -12.84
C GLY A 2 -2.41 -13.22 -11.95
N VAL A 3 -1.69 -12.46 -11.15
CA VAL A 3 -2.20 -11.31 -10.41
C VAL A 3 -1.73 -10.05 -11.13
N ASN A 4 -2.60 -9.06 -11.27
CA ASN A 4 -2.25 -7.77 -11.87
C ASN A 4 -1.39 -6.96 -10.89
N LEU A 5 -0.08 -7.00 -11.08
CA LEU A 5 0.90 -6.24 -10.31
C LEU A 5 1.29 -4.99 -11.09
N THR A 6 1.23 -3.82 -10.44
CA THR A 6 1.62 -2.54 -11.04
C THR A 6 3.09 -2.21 -10.76
N HIS A 7 3.62 -2.71 -9.65
CA HIS A 7 5.03 -2.50 -9.29
C HIS A 7 5.57 -3.68 -8.50
N ILE A 8 6.80 -4.09 -8.80
CA ILE A 8 7.58 -5.06 -8.03
C ILE A 8 8.99 -4.51 -7.89
N GLU A 9 9.51 -4.50 -6.66
CA GLU A 9 10.87 -4.08 -6.37
C GLU A 9 11.48 -4.96 -5.29
N SER A 10 12.74 -5.35 -5.48
CA SER A 10 13.57 -6.01 -4.46
C SER A 10 14.56 -5.03 -3.83
N ARG A 11 14.77 -5.16 -2.53
CA ARG A 11 15.73 -4.34 -1.76
C ARG A 11 16.45 -5.19 -0.73
N PRO A 12 17.71 -4.89 -0.38
CA PRO A 12 18.35 -5.49 0.80
C PRO A 12 17.49 -5.23 2.04
N SER A 13 17.21 -6.26 2.82
CA SER A 13 16.42 -6.11 4.05
C SER A 13 17.18 -5.28 5.06
N LYS A 14 16.49 -4.32 5.66
CA LYS A 14 17.03 -3.55 6.80
C LYS A 14 16.86 -4.28 8.13
N ARG A 15 15.97 -5.28 8.17
CA ARG A 15 15.63 -6.05 9.37
C ARG A 15 16.50 -7.30 9.50
N MET A 16 16.79 -7.97 8.39
CA MET A 16 17.51 -9.24 8.36
C MET A 16 18.72 -9.16 7.42
N PRO A 17 19.95 -9.05 7.96
CA PRO A 17 21.16 -9.03 7.15
C PRO A 17 21.25 -10.25 6.22
N GLY A 18 21.71 -10.03 4.98
CA GLY A 18 21.84 -11.09 3.97
C GLY A 18 20.52 -11.53 3.32
N SER A 19 19.40 -10.89 3.65
CA SER A 19 18.08 -11.17 3.07
C SER A 19 17.54 -10.01 2.24
N TYR A 20 16.46 -10.26 1.50
CA TYR A 20 15.79 -9.24 0.67
C TYR A 20 14.36 -9.01 1.13
N GLU A 21 13.90 -7.77 0.95
CA GLU A 21 12.50 -7.37 1.05
C GLU A 21 11.95 -7.14 -0.36
N LEU A 22 10.74 -7.64 -0.61
CA LEU A 22 9.99 -7.38 -1.82
C LEU A 22 8.87 -6.39 -1.53
N LEU A 23 8.87 -5.25 -2.22
CA LEU A 23 7.75 -4.32 -2.24
C LEU A 23 6.94 -4.59 -3.49
N VAL A 24 5.67 -4.95 -3.30
CA VAL A 24 4.75 -5.28 -4.38
C VAL A 24 3.54 -4.36 -4.27
N THR A 25 3.19 -3.71 -5.37
CA THR A 25 1.96 -2.92 -5.51
C THR A 25 1.06 -3.60 -6.52
N SER A 26 -0.23 -3.66 -6.20
CA SER A 26 -1.27 -4.24 -7.03
C SER A 26 -2.52 -3.38 -6.97
N GLU A 27 -3.23 -3.31 -8.08
CA GLU A 27 -4.56 -2.72 -8.18
C GLU A 27 -5.65 -3.81 -8.29
N ALA A 28 -5.26 -5.08 -8.16
CA ALA A 28 -6.20 -6.18 -8.20
C ALA A 28 -7.17 -6.12 -6.99
N PRO A 29 -8.43 -6.56 -7.16
CA PRO A 29 -9.35 -6.73 -6.05
C PRO A 29 -8.77 -7.65 -4.97
N GLN A 30 -9.11 -7.39 -3.71
CA GLN A 30 -8.62 -8.18 -2.57
C GLN A 30 -8.88 -9.69 -2.75
N ALA A 31 -10.06 -10.07 -3.25
CA ALA A 31 -10.41 -11.48 -3.47
C ALA A 31 -9.45 -12.21 -4.41
N GLU A 32 -8.84 -11.51 -5.38
CA GLU A 32 -7.83 -12.09 -6.29
C GLU A 32 -6.46 -12.19 -5.61
N LEU A 33 -6.17 -11.31 -4.65
CA LEU A 33 -4.91 -11.29 -3.91
C LEU A 33 -4.84 -12.36 -2.82
N GLU A 34 -5.98 -12.72 -2.22
CA GLU A 34 -6.03 -13.68 -1.09
C GLU A 34 -5.39 -15.03 -1.42
N GLU A 35 -5.73 -15.65 -2.55
CA GLU A 35 -5.14 -16.94 -2.99
C GLU A 35 -3.60 -16.83 -3.13
N THR A 36 -3.13 -15.69 -3.63
CA THR A 36 -1.70 -15.45 -3.85
C THR A 36 -0.98 -15.19 -2.53
N LEU A 37 -1.58 -14.41 -1.63
CA LEU A 37 -1.07 -14.14 -0.29
C LEU A 37 -0.97 -15.44 0.51
N ASP A 38 -1.98 -16.30 0.44
CA ASP A 38 -1.96 -17.62 1.10
C ASP A 38 -0.80 -18.47 0.57
N SER A 39 -0.56 -18.49 -0.74
CA SER A 39 0.56 -19.24 -1.32
C SER A 39 1.95 -18.69 -0.93
N LEU A 40 2.02 -17.42 -0.54
CA LEU A 40 3.25 -16.76 -0.14
C LEU A 40 3.57 -16.93 1.35
N LYS A 41 2.56 -17.21 2.21
CA LYS A 41 2.73 -17.32 3.67
C LYS A 41 3.86 -18.26 4.07
N ASP A 42 4.00 -19.40 3.40
CA ASP A 42 5.02 -20.41 3.71
C ASP A 42 6.39 -20.11 3.09
N ARG A 43 6.47 -19.10 2.21
CA ARG A 43 7.68 -18.75 1.44
C ARG A 43 8.35 -17.48 1.94
N VAL A 44 7.69 -16.73 2.82
CA VAL A 44 8.17 -15.45 3.32
C VAL A 44 8.30 -15.51 4.83
N THR A 45 9.38 -14.95 5.37
CA THR A 45 9.58 -14.85 6.82
C THR A 45 8.57 -13.88 7.45
N TYR A 46 8.14 -12.88 6.70
CA TYR A 46 7.21 -11.85 7.13
C TYR A 46 6.50 -11.24 5.92
N HIS A 47 5.21 -10.92 6.07
CA HIS A 47 4.45 -10.14 5.10
C HIS A 47 3.58 -9.11 5.83
N GLN A 48 3.36 -7.97 5.19
CA GLN A 48 2.46 -6.92 5.66
C GLN A 48 1.69 -6.37 4.48
N ILE A 49 0.37 -6.30 4.62
CA ILE A 49 -0.51 -5.78 3.57
C ILE A 49 -0.84 -4.34 3.94
N LEU A 50 -0.54 -3.43 3.01
CA LEU A 50 -0.90 -2.01 3.10
C LEU A 50 -2.12 -1.80 2.19
N SER A 51 -3.26 -1.40 2.76
CA SER A 51 -4.49 -1.18 2.00
C SER A 51 -4.94 0.27 2.08
N ARG A 52 -5.50 0.79 0.99
CA ARG A 52 -6.19 2.09 0.99
C ARG A 52 -7.60 2.00 1.58
N TYR A 53 -8.14 0.80 1.74
CA TYR A 53 -9.49 0.57 2.26
C TYR A 53 -9.44 0.20 3.74
N HIS A 54 -10.28 0.85 4.55
CA HIS A 54 -10.27 0.69 6.01
C HIS A 54 -10.83 -0.64 6.53
N ASP A 55 -11.48 -1.43 5.67
CA ASP A 55 -12.25 -2.63 6.06
C ASP A 55 -11.51 -3.97 5.89
N THR A 56 -10.20 -3.93 5.67
CA THR A 56 -9.41 -5.16 5.46
C THR A 56 -8.92 -5.69 6.81
N LYS A 57 -9.49 -6.83 7.24
CA LYS A 57 -9.37 -7.40 8.60
C LYS A 57 -7.94 -7.60 9.13
N ASP A 58 -6.93 -7.66 8.27
CA ASP A 58 -5.53 -7.85 8.64
C ASP A 58 -4.57 -6.89 7.87
N SER A 59 -5.11 -5.83 7.28
CA SER A 59 -4.28 -4.80 6.64
C SER A 59 -4.07 -3.61 7.57
N VAL A 60 -3.00 -2.88 7.34
CA VAL A 60 -2.84 -1.54 7.90
C VAL A 60 -3.11 -0.50 6.81
N PRO A 61 -3.54 0.71 7.18
CA PRO A 61 -3.71 1.80 6.23
C PRO A 61 -2.42 2.04 5.44
N TRP A 62 -2.58 2.23 4.14
CA TRP A 62 -1.47 2.55 3.25
C TRP A 62 -0.85 3.91 3.61
N PHE A 63 0.47 3.99 3.52
CA PHE A 63 1.24 5.21 3.65
C PHE A 63 2.39 5.22 2.63
N PRO A 64 2.81 6.40 2.14
CA PRO A 64 3.89 6.49 1.17
C PRO A 64 5.21 6.03 1.79
N ARG A 65 5.95 5.14 1.10
CA ARG A 65 7.24 4.64 1.57
C ARG A 65 8.43 5.36 0.93
N LYS A 66 8.21 6.06 -0.18
CA LYS A 66 9.20 6.88 -0.90
C LYS A 66 8.63 8.27 -1.15
N ILE A 67 9.53 9.23 -1.34
CA ILE A 67 9.16 10.61 -1.68
C ILE A 67 8.28 10.69 -2.94
N LYS A 68 8.57 9.87 -3.95
CA LYS A 68 7.78 9.81 -5.19
C LYS A 68 6.36 9.24 -5.02
N ASP A 69 6.14 8.46 -3.96
CA ASP A 69 4.81 7.89 -3.68
C ASP A 69 3.88 8.96 -3.07
N LEU A 70 4.43 10.13 -2.70
CA LEU A 70 3.66 11.27 -2.20
C LEU A 70 2.77 11.87 -3.30
N ASP A 71 3.26 11.90 -4.54
CA ASP A 71 2.51 12.42 -5.69
C ASP A 71 1.26 11.58 -5.97
N GLU A 72 1.32 10.25 -5.75
CA GLU A 72 0.17 9.35 -5.88
C GLU A 72 -0.90 9.63 -4.81
N PHE A 73 -0.50 10.08 -3.62
CA PHE A 73 -1.42 10.43 -2.53
C PHE A 73 -1.95 11.86 -2.60
N ALA A 74 -1.15 12.81 -3.12
CA ALA A 74 -1.52 14.22 -3.15
C ALA A 74 -2.84 14.48 -3.90
N ASN A 75 -3.18 13.62 -4.87
CA ASN A 75 -4.45 13.67 -5.61
C ASN A 75 -5.67 13.19 -4.80
N HIS A 76 -5.46 12.70 -3.57
CA HIS A 76 -6.50 12.20 -2.66
C HIS A 76 -6.67 13.08 -1.41
N ILE A 77 -5.99 14.22 -1.34
CA ILE A 77 -6.34 15.24 -0.37
C ILE A 77 -7.69 15.80 -0.82
N LEU A 78 -8.75 15.44 -0.08
CA LEU A 78 -10.01 16.18 -0.10
C LEU A 78 -9.67 17.65 -0.03
N ASN A 79 -10.04 18.41 -1.07
CA ASN A 79 -9.90 19.85 -1.14
C ASN A 79 -10.33 20.50 0.19
N ALA A 80 -9.38 20.76 1.09
CA ALA A 80 -9.46 21.87 2.04
C ALA A 80 -8.88 23.14 1.39
N GLY A 81 -8.93 23.22 0.05
CA GLY A 81 -8.49 24.38 -0.74
C GLY A 81 -9.54 24.86 -1.75
N GLY A 82 -10.73 24.25 -1.78
CA GLY A 82 -11.74 24.52 -2.82
C GLY A 82 -13.07 25.06 -2.32
N ASP A 83 -13.57 24.59 -1.18
CA ASP A 83 -14.77 25.14 -0.55
C ASP A 83 -14.47 25.44 0.92
N LEU A 84 -13.97 26.65 1.14
CA LEU A 84 -14.24 27.37 2.38
C LEU A 84 -15.77 27.51 2.49
N GLU A 85 -16.42 26.58 3.18
CA GLU A 85 -17.73 26.85 3.79
C GLU A 85 -17.57 28.19 4.52
N SER A 86 -18.30 29.19 4.03
CA SER A 86 -18.06 30.61 4.23
C SER A 86 -18.44 31.10 5.64
N ASP A 87 -18.05 30.36 6.69
CA ASP A 87 -18.15 30.77 8.09
C ASP A 87 -16.76 31.00 8.69
N HIS A 88 -16.03 31.92 8.07
CA HIS A 88 -14.82 32.52 8.65
C HIS A 88 -15.24 33.74 9.49
N PRO A 89 -15.27 33.69 10.83
CA PRO A 89 -15.44 34.88 11.65
C PRO A 89 -14.11 35.63 11.68
N GLY A 90 -14.07 36.79 11.02
CA GLY A 90 -13.00 37.77 11.20
C GLY A 90 -13.00 38.38 12.59
#